data_AF-A0A7C8CYW4-F1
#
_entry.id   AF-A0A7C8CYW4-F1
#
_cell.length_a   1.000
_cell.length_b   1.000
_cell.length_c   1.000
_cell.angle_alpha   90.00
_cell.angle_beta   90.00
_cell.angle_gamma   90.00
#
_symmetry.space_group_name_H-M   'P 1'
#
loop_
_entity.id
_entity.type
_entity.pdbx_description
1 polymer ?
#
loop_
_entity_poly.entity_id
_entity_poly.type
_entity_poly.pdbx_seq_one_letter_code
_entity_poly.pdbx_strand_id
1 'polypeptide(L)'
;MQPFIMTSWHGHRRDASLPRVVREVWDEKFRPQPGRPPAKQSNVDMVLLKSNGEVVHWFDAFQRSGFDPRETLAQYTVREIQKGSQLLGLPKASDSVSKIKLPDVGKSSGMRVFVRLKDSRMKAYQIPVVEAVKLQPQDWLPLKWSDQECLVDAGSLRKWLQQLYPPGIMERTDPQTKEIFKINTVEGILSLVPAGSDGRQRYAVLSGVIHFGDEGADGFNYDGQIELVLTYTMDKPEVQAVRGVFEGTYPRFDRIHNRSYAFPLEAAFESLPR
;
A
#
# COMPACT_ATOMS: atom_id res chain seq x y z
N MET A 1 7.96 -21.61 -5.96
CA MET A 1 7.60 -20.70 -7.07
C MET A 1 8.80 -19.83 -7.38
N GLN A 2 9.13 -19.59 -8.66
CA GLN A 2 10.18 -18.64 -9.02
C GLN A 2 9.79 -17.22 -8.56
N PRO A 3 10.75 -16.32 -8.28
CA PRO A 3 10.42 -14.93 -7.97
C PRO A 3 9.71 -14.29 -9.18
N PHE A 4 8.51 -13.79 -8.95
CA PHE A 4 7.74 -12.99 -9.91
C PHE A 4 7.46 -11.62 -9.29
N ILE A 5 7.34 -10.60 -10.14
CA ILE A 5 6.93 -9.27 -9.73
C ILE A 5 5.41 -9.22 -9.86
N MET A 6 4.72 -9.00 -8.74
CA MET A 6 3.30 -8.66 -8.77
C MET A 6 3.18 -7.15 -8.79
N THR A 7 2.51 -6.63 -9.80
CA THR A 7 2.11 -5.22 -9.88
C THR A 7 0.60 -5.16 -10.11
N SER A 8 0.00 -4.02 -9.84
CA SER A 8 -1.41 -3.77 -10.08
C SER A 8 -1.57 -2.46 -10.86
N TRP A 9 -2.63 -2.38 -11.64
CA TRP A 9 -3.04 -1.14 -12.29
C TRP A 9 -4.52 -0.92 -12.00
N HIS A 10 -4.88 0.32 -11.70
CA HIS A 10 -6.23 0.74 -11.39
C HIS A 10 -6.61 1.90 -12.31
N GLY A 11 -7.82 1.89 -12.84
CA GLY A 11 -8.30 2.96 -13.71
C GLY A 11 -9.48 2.52 -14.57
N HIS A 12 -9.84 3.36 -15.53
CA HIS A 12 -10.97 3.15 -16.43
C HIS A 12 -10.50 2.73 -17.84
N ARG A 13 -11.31 1.93 -18.57
CA ARG A 13 -11.02 1.46 -19.95
C ARG A 13 -10.82 2.56 -21.00
N ARG A 14 -11.07 3.81 -20.64
CA ARG A 14 -10.91 4.98 -21.50
C ARG A 14 -9.76 5.88 -21.06
N ASP A 15 -8.98 5.43 -20.07
CA ASP A 15 -7.80 6.16 -19.62
C ASP A 15 -6.76 6.23 -20.75
N ALA A 16 -6.29 7.44 -21.04
CA ALA A 16 -5.28 7.69 -22.07
C ALA A 16 -3.92 7.08 -21.69
N SER A 17 -3.65 6.94 -20.39
CA SER A 17 -2.40 6.39 -19.84
C SER A 17 -2.42 4.86 -19.69
N LEU A 18 -3.50 4.20 -20.12
CA LEU A 18 -3.70 2.76 -19.99
C LEU A 18 -2.50 1.97 -20.56
N PRO A 19 -1.78 1.18 -19.73
CA PRO A 19 -0.67 0.37 -20.19
C PRO A 19 -1.10 -0.59 -21.29
N ARG A 20 -0.21 -0.83 -22.27
CA ARG A 20 -0.49 -1.69 -23.44
C ARG A 20 -1.07 -3.04 -23.04
N VAL A 21 -0.48 -3.69 -22.04
CA VAL A 21 -0.92 -5.00 -21.52
C VAL A 21 -2.36 -4.97 -21.01
N VAL A 22 -2.75 -3.92 -20.29
CA VAL A 22 -4.11 -3.79 -19.76
C VAL A 22 -5.09 -3.57 -20.92
N ARG A 23 -4.70 -2.76 -21.90
CA ARG A 23 -5.47 -2.54 -23.12
C ARG A 23 -5.68 -3.84 -23.90
N GLU A 24 -4.63 -4.63 -24.09
CA GLU A 24 -4.67 -5.92 -24.79
C GLU A 24 -5.68 -6.88 -24.14
N VAL A 25 -5.60 -7.05 -22.81
CA VAL A 25 -6.52 -7.90 -22.04
C VAL A 25 -7.96 -7.40 -22.12
N TRP A 26 -8.19 -6.09 -22.01
CA TRP A 26 -9.53 -5.51 -22.07
C TRP A 26 -10.12 -5.53 -23.47
N ASP A 27 -9.33 -5.30 -24.52
CA ASP A 27 -9.76 -5.39 -25.91
C ASP A 27 -10.20 -6.82 -26.24
N GLU A 28 -9.52 -7.84 -25.70
CA GLU A 28 -9.95 -9.23 -25.82
C GLU A 28 -11.24 -9.51 -25.02
N LYS A 29 -11.26 -9.13 -23.74
CA LYS A 29 -12.38 -9.36 -22.82
C LYS A 29 -13.69 -8.75 -23.30
N PHE A 30 -13.63 -7.49 -23.75
CA PHE A 30 -14.80 -6.71 -24.15
C PHE A 30 -15.07 -6.80 -25.65
N ARG A 31 -14.32 -7.63 -26.40
CA ARG A 31 -14.60 -7.89 -27.81
C ARG A 31 -16.05 -8.36 -27.95
N PRO A 32 -16.89 -7.66 -28.74
CA PRO A 32 -18.27 -8.09 -28.95
C PRO A 32 -18.32 -9.51 -29.49
N GLN A 33 -19.09 -10.38 -28.85
CA GLN A 33 -19.31 -11.75 -29.30
C GLN A 33 -20.76 -11.90 -29.76
N PRO A 34 -21.03 -12.39 -30.98
CA PRO A 34 -22.39 -12.62 -31.46
C PRO A 34 -23.18 -13.51 -30.49
N GLY A 35 -24.39 -13.11 -30.13
CA GLY A 35 -25.28 -13.88 -29.26
C GLY A 35 -24.92 -13.86 -27.76
N ARG A 36 -23.90 -13.09 -27.33
CA ARG A 36 -23.59 -12.89 -25.92
C ARG A 36 -23.84 -11.44 -25.50
N PRO A 37 -24.38 -11.20 -24.29
CA PRO A 37 -24.49 -9.85 -23.77
C PRO A 37 -23.08 -9.25 -23.62
N PRO A 38 -22.94 -7.91 -23.72
CA PRO A 38 -21.66 -7.25 -23.48
C PRO A 38 -21.06 -7.69 -22.14
N ALA A 39 -19.78 -8.06 -22.15
CA ALA A 39 -19.07 -8.38 -20.92
C ALA A 39 -19.15 -7.18 -19.97
N LYS A 40 -19.58 -7.42 -18.73
CA LYS A 40 -19.54 -6.40 -17.68
C LYS A 40 -18.10 -6.17 -17.25
N GLN A 41 -17.79 -4.96 -16.82
CA GLN A 41 -16.49 -4.66 -16.23
C GLN A 41 -16.30 -5.54 -14.98
N SER A 42 -15.17 -6.25 -14.91
CA SER A 42 -14.81 -7.01 -13.71
C SER A 42 -14.15 -6.12 -12.69
N ASN A 43 -14.21 -6.57 -11.44
CA ASN A 43 -13.55 -5.90 -10.33
C ASN A 43 -12.05 -6.21 -10.32
N VAL A 44 -11.62 -7.41 -10.77
CA VAL A 44 -10.19 -7.79 -10.81
C VAL A 44 -9.94 -8.77 -11.96
N ASP A 45 -9.02 -8.41 -12.85
CA ASP A 45 -8.43 -9.30 -13.85
C ASP A 45 -7.01 -9.66 -13.41
N MET A 46 -6.63 -10.92 -13.56
CA MET A 46 -5.25 -11.38 -13.33
C MET A 46 -4.58 -11.67 -14.66
N VAL A 47 -3.35 -11.18 -14.82
CA VAL A 47 -2.58 -11.28 -16.06
C VAL A 47 -1.18 -11.80 -15.74
N LEU A 48 -0.77 -12.86 -16.44
CA LEU A 48 0.57 -13.42 -16.36
C LEU A 48 1.37 -12.98 -17.59
N LEU A 49 2.53 -12.39 -17.33
CA LEU A 49 3.41 -11.82 -18.36
C LEU A 49 4.74 -12.57 -18.39
N LYS A 50 5.36 -12.63 -19.58
CA LYS A 50 6.80 -12.87 -19.69
C LYS A 50 7.58 -11.63 -19.24
N SER A 51 8.88 -11.79 -18.96
CA SER A 51 9.77 -10.68 -18.57
C SER A 51 9.90 -9.57 -19.61
N ASN A 52 9.59 -9.85 -20.88
CA ASN A 52 9.54 -8.87 -21.97
C ASN A 52 8.18 -8.12 -22.08
N GLY A 53 7.23 -8.40 -21.18
CA GLY A 53 5.90 -7.78 -21.16
C GLY A 53 4.88 -8.37 -22.13
N GLU A 54 5.12 -9.56 -22.69
CA GLU A 54 4.15 -10.32 -23.48
C GLU A 54 3.10 -10.99 -22.58
N VAL A 55 1.81 -10.87 -22.94
CA VAL A 55 0.71 -11.55 -22.24
C VAL A 55 0.74 -13.03 -22.58
N VAL A 56 0.79 -13.88 -21.54
CA VAL A 56 0.80 -15.34 -21.70
C VAL A 56 -0.54 -15.95 -21.34
N HIS A 57 -1.13 -15.46 -20.27
CA HIS A 57 -2.41 -15.94 -19.76
C HIS A 57 -3.10 -14.81 -19.02
N TRP A 58 -4.41 -14.72 -19.13
CA TRP A 58 -5.20 -13.85 -18.28
C TRP A 58 -6.54 -14.50 -17.98
N PHE A 59 -7.14 -14.09 -16.87
CA PHE A 59 -8.46 -14.57 -16.47
C PHE A 59 -9.17 -13.56 -15.58
N ASP A 60 -10.49 -13.58 -15.61
CA ASP A 60 -11.32 -12.84 -14.68
C ASP A 60 -11.26 -13.50 -13.31
N ALA A 61 -10.71 -12.81 -12.31
CA ALA A 61 -10.48 -13.36 -10.98
C ALA A 61 -11.75 -13.41 -10.12
N PHE A 62 -12.88 -12.85 -10.59
CA PHE A 62 -14.17 -12.88 -9.90
C PHE A 62 -15.24 -13.68 -10.65
N GLN A 63 -15.12 -13.82 -11.96
CA GLN A 63 -16.07 -14.57 -12.76
C GLN A 63 -15.60 -16.01 -12.92
N ARG A 64 -16.15 -16.92 -12.10
CA ARG A 64 -15.95 -18.36 -12.28
C ARG A 64 -16.47 -18.76 -13.66
N SER A 65 -15.58 -19.15 -14.55
CA SER A 65 -15.97 -19.79 -15.81
C SER A 65 -16.47 -21.21 -15.53
N GLY A 66 -17.74 -21.31 -15.15
CA GLY A 66 -18.72 -22.34 -15.56
C GLY A 66 -18.46 -23.86 -15.44
N PHE A 67 -17.36 -24.39 -14.87
CA PHE A 67 -17.12 -25.84 -14.92
C PHE A 67 -17.43 -26.63 -13.64
N ASP A 68 -17.20 -26.06 -12.44
CA ASP A 68 -17.57 -26.70 -11.18
C ASP A 68 -18.22 -25.70 -10.21
N PRO A 69 -19.51 -25.83 -9.89
CA PRO A 69 -20.18 -24.96 -8.93
C PRO A 69 -19.63 -25.07 -7.50
N ARG A 70 -18.85 -26.12 -7.19
CA ARG A 70 -18.23 -26.34 -5.88
C ARG A 70 -16.80 -25.77 -5.77
N GLU A 71 -16.18 -25.39 -6.89
CA GLU A 71 -14.82 -24.81 -6.89
C GLU A 71 -14.83 -23.46 -6.16
N THR A 72 -14.01 -23.32 -5.11
CA THR A 72 -13.82 -22.04 -4.41
C THR A 72 -13.06 -21.05 -5.29
N LEU A 73 -13.18 -19.75 -5.01
CA LEU A 73 -12.44 -18.72 -5.75
C LEU A 73 -10.92 -18.96 -5.69
N ALA A 74 -10.41 -19.36 -4.53
CA ALA A 74 -9.00 -19.67 -4.36
C ALA A 74 -8.54 -20.85 -5.23
N GLN A 75 -9.33 -21.94 -5.28
CA GLN A 75 -9.03 -23.09 -6.14
C GLN A 75 -9.04 -22.71 -7.62
N TYR A 76 -10.05 -21.93 -8.04
CA TYR A 76 -10.14 -21.39 -9.39
C TYR A 76 -8.91 -20.54 -9.76
N THR A 77 -8.54 -19.58 -8.90
CA THR A 77 -7.36 -18.73 -9.10
C THR A 77 -6.08 -19.55 -9.18
N VAL A 78 -5.88 -20.52 -8.27
CA VAL A 78 -4.70 -21.41 -8.30
C VAL A 78 -4.65 -22.20 -9.61
N ARG A 79 -5.78 -22.74 -10.06
CA ARG A 79 -5.87 -23.50 -11.31
C ARG A 79 -5.53 -22.64 -12.53
N GLU A 80 -6.05 -21.43 -12.61
CA GLU A 80 -5.74 -20.50 -13.73
C GLU A 80 -4.27 -20.04 -13.69
N ILE A 81 -3.71 -19.77 -12.51
CA ILE A 81 -2.27 -19.48 -12.35
C ILE A 81 -1.42 -20.68 -12.78
N GLN A 82 -1.81 -21.91 -12.44
CA GLN A 82 -1.10 -23.12 -12.84
C GLN A 82 -1.11 -23.31 -14.36
N LYS A 83 -2.26 -23.07 -15.03
CA LYS A 83 -2.34 -23.09 -16.49
C LYS A 83 -1.39 -22.07 -17.11
N GLY A 84 -1.45 -20.82 -16.67
CA GLY A 84 -0.56 -19.78 -17.19
C GLY A 84 0.93 -20.05 -16.89
N SER A 85 1.23 -20.65 -15.74
CA SER A 85 2.60 -21.05 -15.38
C SER A 85 3.17 -22.13 -16.30
N GLN A 86 2.34 -23.08 -16.74
CA GLN A 86 2.75 -24.09 -17.73
C GLN A 86 3.06 -23.45 -19.08
N LEU A 87 2.28 -22.44 -19.49
CA LEU A 87 2.51 -21.69 -20.74
C LEU A 87 3.77 -20.83 -20.70
N LEU A 88 4.20 -20.38 -19.51
CA LEU A 88 5.46 -19.65 -19.36
C LEU A 88 6.70 -20.53 -19.62
N GLY A 89 6.56 -21.86 -19.59
CA GLY A 89 7.67 -22.78 -19.84
C GLY A 89 8.83 -22.63 -18.85
N LEU A 90 8.57 -22.12 -17.65
CA LEU A 90 9.62 -21.89 -16.66
C LEU A 90 10.24 -23.22 -16.22
N PRO A 91 11.57 -23.30 -16.09
CA PRO A 91 12.21 -24.49 -15.54
C PRO A 91 11.68 -24.76 -14.13
N LYS A 92 11.50 -26.05 -13.78
CA LYS A 92 11.09 -26.47 -12.43
C LYS A 92 11.97 -25.75 -11.40
N ALA A 93 11.34 -24.95 -10.54
CA ALA A 93 12.05 -24.25 -9.48
C ALA A 93 12.74 -25.26 -8.57
N SER A 94 13.98 -24.99 -8.16
CA SER A 94 14.54 -25.68 -6.99
C SER A 94 13.75 -25.24 -5.76
N ASP A 95 13.68 -26.10 -4.74
CA ASP A 95 13.03 -25.82 -3.45
C ASP A 95 13.72 -24.70 -2.63
N SER A 96 14.54 -23.86 -3.27
CA SER A 96 15.04 -22.64 -2.65
C SER A 96 13.85 -21.75 -2.30
N VAL A 97 13.55 -21.72 -1.00
CA VAL A 97 12.65 -20.72 -0.42
C VAL A 97 13.28 -19.37 -0.73
N SER A 98 12.71 -18.65 -1.71
CA SER A 98 13.11 -17.28 -1.95
C SER A 98 12.85 -16.51 -0.66
N LYS A 99 13.92 -15.99 -0.05
CA LYS A 99 13.76 -15.11 1.11
C LYS A 99 12.95 -13.91 0.65
N ILE A 100 11.80 -13.69 1.28
CA ILE A 100 10.98 -12.50 1.07
C ILE A 100 11.89 -11.29 1.35
N LYS A 101 12.08 -10.44 0.34
CA LYS A 101 12.79 -9.18 0.48
C LYS A 101 11.74 -8.09 0.66
N LEU A 102 11.87 -7.32 1.74
CA LEU A 102 11.04 -6.14 1.94
C LEU A 102 11.47 -5.02 0.97
N PRO A 103 10.54 -4.15 0.55
CA PRO A 103 10.86 -2.97 -0.24
C PRO A 103 11.95 -2.12 0.41
N ASP A 104 12.83 -1.55 -0.41
CA ASP A 104 13.98 -0.76 0.01
C ASP A 104 14.20 0.39 -0.96
N VAL A 105 14.90 1.43 -0.53
CA VAL A 105 15.30 2.59 -1.34
C VAL A 105 16.77 2.52 -1.78
N GLY A 106 17.35 1.32 -1.70
CA GLY A 106 18.71 1.02 -2.14
C GLY A 106 19.75 1.67 -1.24
N LYS A 107 20.67 2.45 -1.83
CA LYS A 107 21.71 3.19 -1.06
C LYS A 107 21.23 4.53 -0.49
N SER A 108 19.93 4.79 -0.52
CA SER A 108 19.35 6.06 -0.03
C SER A 108 18.80 5.88 1.37
N SER A 109 18.70 6.96 2.14
CA SER A 109 17.92 6.98 3.37
C SER A 109 16.42 7.02 3.06
N GLY A 110 15.61 6.44 3.94
CA GLY A 110 14.17 6.44 3.75
C GLY A 110 13.40 5.98 4.97
N MET A 111 12.09 5.87 4.78
CA MET A 111 11.16 5.27 5.74
C MET A 111 10.52 4.04 5.10
N ARG A 112 10.51 2.91 5.80
CA ARG A 112 9.64 1.80 5.47
C ARG A 112 8.39 1.88 6.34
N VAL A 113 7.23 1.81 5.71
CA VAL A 113 5.92 1.94 6.34
C VAL A 113 5.16 0.63 6.13
N PHE A 114 4.74 0.00 7.22
CA PHE A 114 3.93 -1.20 7.21
C PHE A 114 2.52 -0.81 7.59
N VAL A 115 1.53 -1.06 6.74
CA VAL A 115 0.14 -0.66 7.00
C VAL A 115 -0.78 -1.86 6.91
N ARG A 116 -1.68 -2.02 7.88
CA ARG A 116 -2.70 -3.07 7.88
C ARG A 116 -4.03 -2.58 8.46
N LEU A 117 -5.11 -3.27 8.10
CA LEU A 117 -6.39 -3.14 8.78
C LEU A 117 -6.56 -4.29 9.77
N LYS A 118 -6.75 -3.97 11.04
CA LYS A 118 -6.96 -4.96 12.11
C LYS A 118 -8.45 -5.21 12.29
N ASP A 119 -9.04 -5.91 11.31
CA ASP A 119 -10.43 -6.34 11.37
C ASP A 119 -10.55 -7.85 11.10
N SER A 120 -11.17 -8.57 12.03
CA SER A 120 -11.35 -10.03 11.96
C SER A 120 -12.24 -10.49 10.80
N ARG A 121 -13.12 -9.61 10.32
CA ARG A 121 -14.00 -9.83 9.15
C ARG A 121 -13.22 -9.72 7.84
N MET A 122 -12.08 -9.04 7.86
CA MET A 122 -11.28 -8.70 6.68
C MET A 122 -9.88 -9.32 6.74
N LYS A 123 -9.80 -10.66 6.88
CA LYS A 123 -8.54 -11.39 7.06
C LYS A 123 -7.45 -11.07 6.04
N ALA A 124 -7.82 -10.84 4.77
CA ALA A 124 -6.86 -10.49 3.72
C ALA A 124 -6.12 -9.17 3.98
N TYR A 125 -6.75 -8.23 4.69
CA TYR A 125 -6.21 -6.90 4.98
C TYR A 125 -5.42 -6.84 6.29
N GLN A 126 -5.34 -7.96 7.03
CA GLN A 126 -4.47 -8.08 8.20
C GLN A 126 -3.00 -8.31 7.82
N ILE A 127 -2.75 -8.74 6.57
CA ILE A 127 -1.41 -8.85 6.01
C ILE A 127 -0.93 -7.42 5.71
N PRO A 128 0.18 -6.96 6.29
CA PRO A 128 0.64 -5.62 6.08
C PRO A 128 1.12 -5.43 4.64
N VAL A 129 0.73 -4.31 4.03
CA VAL A 129 1.42 -3.78 2.86
C VAL A 129 2.58 -2.94 3.32
N VAL A 130 3.67 -3.03 2.58
CA VAL A 130 4.95 -2.44 2.94
C VAL A 130 5.37 -1.49 1.85
N GLU A 131 5.51 -0.22 2.20
CA GLU A 131 5.99 0.82 1.30
C GLU A 131 7.36 1.33 1.74
N ALA A 132 8.22 1.69 0.80
CA ALA A 132 9.53 2.26 1.08
C ALA A 132 9.65 3.65 0.43
N VAL A 133 9.71 4.68 1.27
CA VAL A 133 9.70 6.07 0.86
C VAL A 133 11.11 6.64 0.95
N LYS A 134 11.64 7.08 -0.18
CA LYS A 134 12.95 7.73 -0.23
C LYS A 134 12.88 9.12 0.40
N LEU A 135 13.75 9.39 1.36
CA LEU A 135 13.84 10.67 2.06
C LEU A 135 15.17 11.36 1.73
N GLN A 136 15.08 12.65 1.47
CA GLN A 136 16.18 13.58 1.24
C GLN A 136 16.57 14.25 2.55
N PRO A 137 17.78 14.85 2.67
CA PRO A 137 18.22 15.51 3.89
C PRO A 137 17.21 16.52 4.46
N GLN A 138 16.51 17.28 3.61
CA GLN A 138 15.50 18.24 4.06
C GLN A 138 14.29 17.60 4.76
N ASP A 139 13.92 16.38 4.35
CA ASP A 139 12.75 15.68 4.90
C ASP A 139 12.96 15.26 6.37
N TRP A 140 14.22 15.25 6.84
CA TRP A 140 14.61 14.89 8.20
C TRP A 140 14.78 16.11 9.13
N LEU A 141 14.79 17.33 8.60
CA LEU A 141 15.00 18.54 9.38
C LEU A 141 13.98 18.74 10.51
N PRO A 142 12.67 18.47 10.32
CA PRO A 142 11.68 18.61 11.39
C PRO A 142 11.93 17.68 12.58
N LEU A 143 12.73 16.63 12.39
CA LEU A 143 13.02 15.59 13.39
C LEU A 143 14.40 15.75 14.05
N LYS A 144 15.08 16.87 13.82
CA LYS A 144 16.39 17.13 14.45
C LYS A 144 16.28 17.15 15.97
N TRP A 145 17.37 16.73 16.62
CA TRP A 145 17.47 16.80 18.07
C TRP A 145 17.27 18.23 18.59
N SER A 146 16.55 18.33 19.70
CA SER A 146 16.45 19.52 20.54
C SER A 146 16.63 19.09 21.98
N ASP A 147 17.31 19.90 22.80
CA ASP A 147 17.44 19.64 24.25
C ASP A 147 16.17 20.00 25.03
N GLN A 148 15.19 20.62 24.36
CA GLN A 148 13.87 20.97 24.87
C GLN A 148 12.79 20.34 24.01
N GLU A 149 11.58 20.25 24.55
CA GLU A 149 10.40 19.92 23.76
C GLU A 149 10.29 20.85 22.55
N CYS A 150 10.06 20.27 21.37
CA CYS A 150 9.73 21.05 20.18
C CYS A 150 8.44 20.55 19.54
N LEU A 151 7.71 21.49 18.94
CA LEU A 151 6.50 21.21 18.21
C LEU A 151 6.85 20.98 16.74
N VAL A 152 6.39 19.86 16.20
CA VAL A 152 6.60 19.45 14.82
C VAL A 152 5.24 19.45 14.12
N ASP A 153 5.13 20.25 13.06
CA ASP A 153 3.97 20.20 12.18
C ASP A 153 3.95 18.86 11.41
N ALA A 154 2.88 18.08 11.57
CA ALA A 154 2.69 16.80 10.89
C ALA A 154 2.71 16.95 9.37
N GLY A 155 2.30 18.11 8.83
CA GLY A 155 2.36 18.42 7.41
C GLY A 155 3.78 18.38 6.85
N SER A 156 4.78 18.74 7.66
CA SER A 156 6.20 18.63 7.29
C SER A 156 6.69 17.18 7.13
N LEU A 157 5.92 16.20 7.63
CA LEU A 157 6.21 14.76 7.55
C LEU A 157 5.33 14.05 6.50
N ARG A 158 4.48 14.79 5.77
CA ARG A 158 3.50 14.25 4.80
C ARG A 158 4.09 13.24 3.83
N LYS A 159 5.33 13.43 3.37
CA LYS A 159 5.95 12.62 2.32
C LYS A 159 5.90 11.12 2.59
N TRP A 160 6.08 10.71 3.84
CA TRP A 160 5.98 9.31 4.25
C TRP A 160 4.69 9.00 5.03
N LEU A 161 4.11 9.97 5.74
CA LEU A 161 2.82 9.78 6.42
C LEU A 161 1.64 9.55 5.45
N GLN A 162 1.71 10.07 4.23
CA GLN A 162 0.70 9.82 3.20
C GLN A 162 0.57 8.34 2.79
N GLN A 163 1.50 7.48 3.22
CA GLN A 163 1.40 6.03 3.05
C GLN A 163 0.44 5.38 4.05
N LEU A 164 -0.04 6.09 5.08
CA LEU A 164 -1.01 5.61 6.07
C LEU A 164 -2.43 5.52 5.52
N TYR A 165 -2.57 4.96 4.33
CA TYR A 165 -3.83 4.74 3.65
C TYR A 165 -4.05 3.23 3.50
N PRO A 166 -5.26 2.69 3.73
CA PRO A 166 -5.49 1.27 3.63
C PRO A 166 -5.24 0.81 2.19
N PRO A 167 -4.40 -0.22 1.98
CA PRO A 167 -4.02 -0.66 0.65
C PRO A 167 -5.12 -1.47 -0.05
N GLY A 168 -5.09 -1.49 -1.38
CA GLY A 168 -5.88 -2.38 -2.21
C GLY A 168 -7.33 -1.95 -2.40
N ILE A 169 -8.29 -2.89 -2.40
CA ILE A 169 -9.70 -2.61 -2.78
C ILE A 169 -10.42 -1.66 -1.78
N MET A 170 -9.78 -1.33 -0.66
CA MET A 170 -10.27 -0.35 0.32
C MET A 170 -9.96 1.10 -0.06
N GLU A 171 -9.06 1.32 -1.02
CA GLU A 171 -8.72 2.65 -1.52
C GLU A 171 -9.96 3.35 -2.08
N ARG A 172 -10.12 4.64 -1.75
CA ARG A 172 -11.13 5.47 -2.41
C ARG A 172 -10.58 5.90 -3.75
N THR A 173 -11.46 5.91 -4.74
CA THR A 173 -11.11 6.25 -6.12
C THR A 173 -12.05 7.34 -6.64
N ASP A 174 -11.53 8.14 -7.56
CA ASP A 174 -12.34 9.09 -8.30
C ASP A 174 -13.44 8.34 -9.07
N PRO A 175 -14.72 8.70 -8.91
CA PRO A 175 -15.81 7.99 -9.58
C PRO A 175 -15.74 8.02 -11.10
N GLN A 176 -15.12 9.04 -11.69
CA GLN A 176 -14.97 9.24 -13.13
C GLN A 176 -13.70 8.60 -13.67
N THR A 177 -12.53 8.91 -13.08
CA THR A 177 -11.23 8.41 -13.60
C THR A 177 -10.89 7.01 -13.10
N LYS A 178 -11.43 6.61 -11.93
CA LYS A 178 -11.09 5.40 -11.18
C LYS A 178 -9.65 5.37 -10.66
N GLU A 179 -8.95 6.50 -10.72
CA GLU A 179 -7.65 6.65 -10.05
C GLU A 179 -7.83 6.68 -8.54
N ILE A 180 -6.83 6.19 -7.82
CA ILE A 180 -6.79 6.20 -6.36
C ILE A 180 -6.60 7.63 -5.88
N PHE A 181 -7.46 8.08 -4.97
CA PHE A 181 -7.25 9.36 -4.28
C PHE A 181 -6.00 9.28 -3.42
N LYS A 182 -5.13 10.29 -3.55
CA LYS A 182 -3.95 10.40 -2.68
C LYS A 182 -4.31 11.19 -1.44
N ILE A 183 -3.59 10.93 -0.36
CA ILE A 183 -3.62 11.81 0.81
C ILE A 183 -2.98 13.15 0.43
N ASN A 184 -3.78 14.20 0.45
CA ASN A 184 -3.35 15.56 0.13
C ASN A 184 -3.12 16.42 1.37
N THR A 185 -3.81 16.13 2.47
CA THR A 185 -3.67 16.84 3.74
C THR A 185 -3.19 15.89 4.83
N VAL A 186 -2.21 16.37 5.59
CA VAL A 186 -1.67 15.74 6.80
C VAL A 186 -1.51 16.88 7.78
N GLU A 187 -2.34 16.90 8.82
CA GLU A 187 -2.45 18.00 9.77
C GLU A 187 -2.28 17.48 11.19
N GLY A 188 -1.83 18.36 12.09
CA GLY A 188 -1.60 18.02 13.49
C GLY A 188 -0.30 18.62 13.99
N ILE A 189 -0.21 18.79 15.31
CA ILE A 189 0.99 19.27 15.99
C ILE A 189 1.49 18.13 16.87
N LEU A 190 2.71 17.67 16.57
CA LEU A 190 3.36 16.57 17.27
C LEU A 190 4.37 17.15 18.27
N SER A 191 4.44 16.56 19.46
CA SER A 191 5.44 16.91 20.47
C SER A 191 6.65 15.99 20.33
N LEU A 192 7.84 16.57 20.11
CA LEU A 192 9.13 15.88 20.11
C LEU A 192 9.85 16.19 21.42
N VAL A 193 9.97 15.18 22.29
CA VAL A 193 10.51 15.35 23.65
C VAL A 193 11.75 14.48 23.84
N PRO A 194 12.86 15.02 24.37
CA PRO A 194 13.98 14.21 24.84
C PRO A 194 13.55 13.13 25.83
N ALA A 195 13.98 11.90 25.60
CA ALA A 195 13.57 10.70 26.33
C ALA A 195 14.76 9.95 26.97
N GLY A 196 15.85 10.65 27.23
CA GLY A 196 17.04 10.12 27.91
C GLY A 196 18.16 9.64 26.97
N SER A 197 19.13 8.94 27.55
CA SER A 197 20.35 8.49 26.88
C SER A 197 20.91 7.23 27.56
N ASP A 198 21.63 6.40 26.80
CA ASP A 198 22.41 5.25 27.30
C ASP A 198 23.93 5.54 27.43
N GLY A 199 24.33 6.80 27.25
CA GLY A 199 25.73 7.25 27.24
C GLY A 199 26.44 7.12 25.88
N ARG A 200 25.86 6.43 24.90
CA ARG A 200 26.36 6.35 23.51
C ARG A 200 25.42 7.03 22.52
N GLN A 201 24.14 6.91 22.79
CA GLN A 201 23.04 7.45 22.02
C GLN A 201 22.10 8.20 22.95
N ARG A 202 21.34 9.09 22.35
CA ARG A 202 20.24 9.80 22.99
C ARG A 202 18.97 9.56 22.20
N TYR A 203 17.85 9.63 22.91
CA TYR A 203 16.54 9.26 22.40
C TYR A 203 15.59 10.42 22.56
N ALA A 204 14.68 10.57 21.60
CA ALA A 204 13.52 11.44 21.71
C ALA A 204 12.27 10.67 21.32
N VAL A 205 11.13 11.08 21.86
CA VAL A 205 9.82 10.55 21.49
C VAL A 205 9.06 11.62 20.73
N LEU A 206 8.60 11.32 19.52
CA LEU A 206 7.65 12.13 18.78
C LEU A 206 6.26 11.52 18.95
N SER A 207 5.29 12.28 19.44
CA SER A 207 3.93 11.78 19.62
C SER A 207 2.86 12.83 19.38
N GLY A 208 1.66 12.39 19.00
CA GLY A 208 0.51 13.26 18.81
C GLY A 208 -0.57 12.64 17.93
N VAL A 209 -1.65 13.38 17.72
CA VAL A 209 -2.73 13.00 16.81
C VAL A 209 -2.46 13.62 15.44
N ILE A 210 -2.66 12.83 14.39
CA ILE A 210 -2.59 13.29 13.00
C ILE A 210 -3.97 13.15 12.37
N HIS A 211 -4.36 14.17 11.61
CA HIS A 211 -5.56 14.20 10.79
C HIS A 211 -5.17 14.10 9.32
N PHE A 212 -5.87 13.25 8.58
CA PHE A 212 -5.63 12.98 7.18
C PHE A 212 -6.86 13.36 6.36
N GLY A 213 -6.62 13.86 5.15
CA GLY A 213 -7.64 14.03 4.12
C GLY A 213 -7.12 13.60 2.76
N ASP A 214 -8.05 13.16 1.91
CA ASP A 214 -7.74 12.76 0.53
C ASP A 214 -8.17 13.82 -0.49
N GLU A 215 -7.79 13.60 -1.75
CA GLU A 215 -8.14 14.49 -2.87
C GLU A 215 -9.64 14.49 -3.22
N GLY A 216 -10.46 13.71 -2.53
CA GLY A 216 -11.90 13.66 -2.72
C GLY A 216 -12.60 14.97 -2.31
N ALA A 217 -13.53 15.42 -3.14
CA ALA A 217 -14.31 16.63 -2.88
C ALA A 217 -15.41 16.47 -1.80
N ASP A 218 -15.54 15.27 -1.19
CA ASP A 218 -16.55 14.95 -0.18
C ASP A 218 -16.08 15.22 1.27
N GLY A 219 -14.91 15.84 1.45
CA GLY A 219 -14.37 16.20 2.76
C GLY A 219 -13.97 14.98 3.60
N PHE A 220 -13.62 13.87 2.94
CA PHE A 220 -13.17 12.66 3.62
C PHE A 220 -11.99 12.94 4.54
N ASN A 221 -12.10 12.44 5.76
CA ASN A 221 -11.06 12.57 6.76
C ASN A 221 -11.00 11.37 7.69
N TYR A 222 -9.84 11.16 8.30
CA TYR A 222 -9.63 10.21 9.37
C TYR A 222 -8.44 10.62 10.22
N ASP A 223 -8.33 10.03 11.40
CA ASP A 223 -7.30 10.36 12.38
C ASP A 223 -6.67 9.13 13.02
N GLY A 224 -5.55 9.37 13.68
CA GLY A 224 -4.94 8.40 14.58
C GLY A 224 -3.78 8.99 15.36
N GLN A 225 -3.39 8.25 16.39
CA GLN A 225 -2.27 8.56 17.26
C GLN A 225 -0.99 8.01 16.64
N ILE A 226 0.07 8.81 16.62
CA ILE A 226 1.43 8.37 16.27
C ILE A 226 2.33 8.41 17.50
N GLU A 227 3.22 7.43 17.59
CA GLU A 227 4.30 7.39 18.57
C GLU A 227 5.58 6.86 17.92
N LEU A 228 6.62 7.68 17.87
CA LEU A 228 7.92 7.33 17.31
C LEU A 228 9.02 7.52 18.35
N VAL A 229 9.98 6.60 18.37
CA VAL A 229 11.26 6.73 19.04
C VAL A 229 12.31 7.10 18.00
N LEU A 230 13.00 8.21 18.23
CA LEU A 230 14.09 8.71 17.42
C LEU A 230 15.39 8.51 18.18
N THR A 231 16.40 8.02 17.47
CA THR A 231 17.74 7.78 18.02
C THR A 231 18.74 8.71 17.37
N TYR A 232 19.65 9.26 18.17
CA TYR A 232 20.69 10.21 17.74
C TYR A 232 22.03 9.82 18.35
N THR A 233 23.13 10.27 17.73
CA THR A 233 24.43 10.28 18.45
C THR A 233 24.43 11.41 19.47
N MET A 234 25.30 11.32 20.48
CA MET A 234 25.37 12.32 21.56
C MET A 234 25.72 13.73 21.08
N ASP A 235 26.49 13.83 20.00
CA ASP A 235 27.13 15.05 19.51
C ASP A 235 26.43 15.66 18.29
N LYS A 236 25.51 14.94 17.65
CA LYS A 236 24.90 15.35 16.37
C LYS A 236 23.39 15.48 16.46
N PRO A 237 22.79 16.49 15.81
CA PRO A 237 21.35 16.65 15.79
C PRO A 237 20.65 15.75 14.78
N GLU A 238 21.39 15.12 13.87
CA GLU A 238 20.82 14.26 12.84
C GLU A 238 20.29 12.94 13.40
N VAL A 239 19.06 12.61 13.02
CA VAL A 239 18.43 11.32 13.28
C VAL A 239 19.28 10.20 12.70
N GLN A 240 19.60 9.21 13.54
CA GLN A 240 20.25 7.95 13.15
C GLN A 240 19.23 6.87 12.80
N ALA A 241 18.16 6.77 13.60
CA ALA A 241 17.09 5.82 13.37
C ALA A 241 15.75 6.37 13.88
N VAL A 242 14.67 5.91 13.25
CA VAL A 242 13.29 6.11 13.67
C VAL A 242 12.60 4.76 13.71
N ARG A 243 11.86 4.49 14.78
CA ARG A 243 10.93 3.37 14.87
C ARG A 243 9.68 3.83 15.56
N GLY A 244 8.53 3.29 15.20
CA GLY A 244 7.31 3.66 15.88
C GLY A 244 6.08 3.00 15.32
N VAL A 245 4.95 3.44 15.84
CA VAL A 245 3.64 2.92 15.48
C VAL A 245 2.66 4.06 15.24
N PHE A 246 1.62 3.72 14.50
CA PHE A 246 0.43 4.54 14.35
C PHE A 246 -0.80 3.67 14.58
N GLU A 247 -1.75 4.20 15.33
CA GLU A 247 -3.04 3.57 15.58
C GLU A 247 -4.15 4.57 15.28
N GLY A 248 -4.96 4.26 14.28
CA GLY A 248 -6.03 5.13 13.81
C GLY A 248 -7.28 4.37 13.41
N THR A 249 -8.26 5.13 12.92
CA THR A 249 -9.54 4.57 12.49
C THR A 249 -9.86 5.05 11.08
N TYR A 250 -9.91 4.13 10.12
CA TYR A 250 -10.28 4.43 8.75
C TYR A 250 -11.81 4.27 8.53
N PRO A 251 -12.54 5.33 8.16
CA PRO A 251 -13.96 5.24 7.88
C PRO A 251 -14.19 4.73 6.45
N ARG A 252 -15.15 3.82 6.29
CA ARG A 252 -15.61 3.37 4.98
C ARG A 252 -17.12 3.38 4.92
N PHE A 253 -17.65 4.07 3.92
CA PHE A 253 -19.07 4.08 3.65
C PHE A 253 -19.49 2.85 2.85
N ASP A 254 -20.42 2.08 3.42
CA ASP A 254 -21.09 0.96 2.79
C ASP A 254 -22.40 1.43 2.17
N ARG A 255 -22.39 1.54 0.84
CA ARG A 255 -23.54 1.99 0.05
C ARG A 255 -24.71 1.01 0.09
N ILE A 256 -24.45 -0.30 0.27
CA ILE A 256 -25.50 -1.32 0.28
C ILE A 256 -26.34 -1.19 1.54
N HIS A 257 -25.68 -0.99 2.68
CA HIS A 257 -26.33 -0.88 3.99
C HIS A 257 -26.50 0.56 4.47
N ASN A 258 -26.15 1.55 3.63
CA ASN A 258 -26.21 2.98 3.91
C ASN A 258 -25.61 3.36 5.28
N ARG A 259 -24.43 2.83 5.59
CA ARG A 259 -23.76 3.07 6.88
C ARG A 259 -22.25 3.18 6.75
N SER A 260 -21.62 3.94 7.64
CA SER A 260 -20.17 3.98 7.74
C SER A 260 -19.66 2.95 8.74
N TYR A 261 -18.62 2.23 8.38
CA TYR A 261 -17.84 1.42 9.31
C TYR A 261 -16.53 2.11 9.66
N ALA A 262 -16.14 2.01 10.91
CA ALA A 262 -14.83 2.35 11.41
C ALA A 262 -13.95 1.09 11.38
N PHE A 263 -12.85 1.13 10.63
CA PHE A 263 -11.88 0.04 10.58
C PHE A 263 -10.59 0.44 11.28
N PRO A 264 -10.13 -0.33 12.29
CA PRO A 264 -8.84 -0.06 12.92
C PRO A 264 -7.71 -0.15 11.91
N LEU A 265 -6.99 0.95 11.74
CA LEU A 265 -5.83 1.07 10.85
C LEU A 265 -4.58 1.14 11.73
N GLU A 266 -3.69 0.19 11.54
CA GLU A 266 -2.43 0.15 12.27
C GLU A 266 -1.28 0.30 11.29
N ALA A 267 -0.23 1.00 11.73
CA ALA A 267 1.02 0.99 11.01
C ALA A 267 2.23 0.90 11.93
N ALA A 268 3.32 0.41 11.35
CA ALA A 268 4.65 0.46 11.94
C ALA A 268 5.60 1.20 11.00
N PHE A 269 6.54 1.91 11.58
CA PHE A 269 7.55 2.68 10.86
C PHE A 269 8.94 2.20 11.23
N GLU A 270 9.82 2.11 10.23
CA GLU A 270 11.25 1.97 10.46
C GLU A 270 12.04 2.80 9.45
N SER A 271 13.00 3.58 9.95
CA SER A 271 13.97 4.23 9.08
C SER A 271 14.87 3.19 8.43
N LEU A 272 15.09 3.32 7.12
CA LEU A 272 16.08 2.54 6.41
C LEU A 272 17.48 3.09 6.71
N PRO A 273 18.50 2.22 6.87
CA PRO A 273 19.85 2.64 7.24
C PRO A 273 20.39 3.74 6.32
N ARG A 274 21.10 4.70 6.92
CA ARG A 274 21.86 5.75 6.23
C ARG A 274 23.25 5.26 5.83
#